data_AF-A0AAF0U4U0-F1
#
_entry.id   AF-A0AAF0U4U0-F1
#
_cell.length_a   1.000
_cell.length_b   1.000
_cell.length_c   1.000
_cell.angle_alpha   90.00
_cell.angle_beta   90.00
_cell.angle_gamma   90.00
#
_symmetry.space_group_name_H-M   'P 1'
#
loop_
_entity.id
_entity.type
_entity.pdbx_description
1 polymer ?
#
loop_
_entity_poly.entity_id
_entity_poly.type
_entity_poly.pdbx_seq_one_letter_code
_entity_poly.pdbx_strand_id
1 'polypeptide(L)'
;MASPTLITPSTSTPKSLITPIRSKLISSVTTTTTTLRRREFLSLSAGILSPSLLLPATSAFAATDEEYVKEASEVIQKVRSTLNMDKGDPNIADSVAELREASNYWVAKYRREKALLGRASFRDIYSALNAVSGHYVSFGPTTPIPAKRKVRILEEMDTAEKALQRGR
;
A
#
# COMPACT_ATOMS: atom_id res chain seq x y z
N MET A 1 -50.00 -39.71 -30.53
CA MET A 1 -50.74 -38.45 -30.69
C MET A 1 -49.76 -37.31 -30.47
N ALA A 2 -49.74 -36.35 -31.39
CA ALA A 2 -48.65 -35.44 -31.71
C ALA A 2 -48.47 -34.25 -30.74
N SER A 3 -47.25 -33.70 -30.73
CA SER A 3 -46.86 -32.38 -30.17
C SER A 3 -47.56 -31.21 -30.89
N PRO A 4 -47.54 -29.97 -30.35
CA PRO A 4 -46.40 -29.08 -30.66
C PRO A 4 -45.93 -28.12 -29.53
N THR A 5 -44.70 -27.65 -29.74
CA THR A 5 -43.89 -26.61 -29.10
C THR A 5 -44.49 -25.20 -29.13
N LEU A 6 -44.19 -24.35 -28.12
CA LEU A 6 -44.00 -22.90 -28.35
C LEU A 6 -43.01 -22.26 -27.37
N ILE A 7 -42.07 -21.50 -27.95
CA ILE A 7 -40.92 -20.80 -27.35
C ILE A 7 -41.34 -19.36 -27.05
N THR A 8 -40.82 -18.71 -26.00
CA THR A 8 -40.34 -17.31 -26.07
C THR A 8 -39.53 -16.90 -24.83
N PRO A 9 -38.44 -16.13 -24.99
CA PRO A 9 -37.63 -15.57 -23.92
C PRO A 9 -38.08 -14.13 -23.58
N SER A 10 -37.92 -13.70 -22.32
CA SER A 10 -38.02 -12.27 -21.97
C SER A 10 -36.95 -11.86 -20.97
N THR A 11 -35.94 -11.18 -21.50
CA THR A 11 -34.94 -10.40 -20.78
C THR A 11 -35.57 -9.08 -20.36
N SER A 12 -35.55 -8.73 -19.08
CA SER A 12 -35.87 -7.38 -18.61
C SER A 12 -34.78 -6.85 -17.67
N THR A 13 -33.85 -6.09 -18.24
CA THR A 13 -32.94 -5.18 -17.56
C THR A 13 -33.67 -3.87 -17.18
N PRO A 14 -33.57 -3.37 -15.94
CA PRO A 14 -33.95 -1.98 -15.65
C PRO A 14 -32.79 -1.00 -15.87
N LYS A 15 -33.18 0.15 -16.42
CA LYS A 15 -32.42 1.27 -16.97
C LYS A 15 -31.46 1.97 -16.01
N SER A 16 -30.30 2.33 -16.56
CA SER A 16 -29.42 3.41 -16.11
C SER A 16 -30.10 4.77 -16.27
N LEU A 17 -30.13 5.59 -15.20
CA LEU A 17 -30.53 6.99 -15.23
C LEU A 17 -29.28 7.86 -15.13
N ILE A 18 -28.66 8.13 -16.28
CA ILE A 18 -27.63 9.17 -16.42
C ILE A 18 -28.24 10.26 -17.30
N THR A 19 -28.58 11.39 -16.69
CA THR A 19 -29.07 12.59 -17.38
C THR A 19 -27.89 13.40 -17.94
N PRO A 20 -27.90 13.80 -19.22
CA PRO A 20 -26.90 14.72 -19.76
C PRO A 20 -27.33 16.17 -19.56
N ILE A 21 -26.57 16.96 -18.81
CA ILE A 21 -26.75 18.42 -18.75
C ILE A 21 -25.83 19.05 -19.79
N ARG A 22 -26.41 19.50 -20.91
CA ARG A 22 -25.76 20.24 -21.99
C ARG A 22 -25.95 21.75 -21.79
N SER A 23 -24.82 22.44 -21.75
CA SER A 23 -24.52 23.87 -21.98
C SER A 23 -25.65 24.85 -22.33
N LYS A 24 -25.66 26.00 -21.66
CA LYS A 24 -26.21 27.26 -22.20
C LYS A 24 -25.24 28.42 -21.93
N LEU A 25 -24.62 28.90 -23.01
CA LEU A 25 -23.94 30.19 -23.13
C LEU A 25 -24.96 31.32 -22.98
N ILE A 26 -24.67 32.28 -22.11
CA ILE A 26 -25.20 33.65 -22.23
C ILE A 26 -24.03 34.61 -21.96
N SER A 27 -23.63 35.30 -23.03
CA SER A 27 -22.74 36.45 -23.00
C SER A 27 -23.43 37.64 -22.35
N SER A 28 -22.71 38.35 -21.49
CA SER A 28 -22.94 39.76 -21.21
C SER A 28 -21.57 40.44 -21.14
N VAL A 29 -21.34 41.29 -22.14
CA VAL A 29 -20.20 42.18 -22.32
C VAL A 29 -20.49 43.47 -21.56
N THR A 30 -19.51 44.04 -20.85
CA THR A 30 -19.14 45.47 -20.88
C THR A 30 -17.75 45.60 -20.20
N THR A 31 -16.64 45.76 -20.95
CA THR A 31 -15.86 47.01 -21.15
C THR A 31 -15.49 47.72 -19.82
N THR A 32 -14.24 48.07 -19.48
CA THR A 32 -13.21 48.82 -20.23
C THR A 32 -11.86 48.82 -19.47
N THR A 33 -10.76 48.68 -20.23
CA THR A 33 -9.46 49.39 -20.13
C THR A 33 -8.76 49.56 -18.77
N THR A 34 -7.51 49.10 -18.64
CA THR A 34 -6.28 49.95 -18.70
C THR A 34 -5.03 49.24 -18.14
N THR A 35 -3.92 49.43 -18.86
CA THR A 35 -2.52 49.59 -18.41
C THR A 35 -1.72 48.41 -17.83
N LEU A 36 -0.75 47.97 -18.64
CA LEU A 36 0.57 47.47 -18.22
C LEU A 36 1.21 48.42 -17.20
N ARG A 37 1.72 47.89 -16.07
CA ARG A 37 2.87 48.45 -15.33
C ARG A 37 3.53 47.43 -14.40
N ARG A 38 4.56 46.77 -14.95
CA ARG A 38 5.95 46.78 -14.48
C ARG A 38 6.18 47.44 -13.10
N ARG A 39 6.45 46.59 -12.10
CA ARG A 39 7.24 46.88 -10.88
C ARG A 39 8.02 45.58 -10.61
N GLU A 40 9.16 45.35 -11.26
CA GLU A 40 10.50 45.77 -10.80
C GLU A 40 10.62 45.68 -9.27
N PHE A 41 10.79 44.47 -8.75
CA PHE A 41 11.37 44.25 -7.43
C PHE A 41 12.88 44.06 -7.60
N LEU A 42 13.58 45.18 -7.72
CA LEU A 42 15.03 45.25 -7.46
C LEU A 42 15.20 45.33 -5.94
N SER A 43 15.63 44.24 -5.31
CA SER A 43 16.22 44.28 -3.98
C SER A 43 17.60 43.63 -4.04
N LEU A 44 18.60 44.48 -3.97
CA LEU A 44 20.01 44.15 -3.75
C LEU A 44 20.19 43.71 -2.29
N SER A 45 20.70 42.50 -2.07
CA SER A 45 21.60 42.27 -0.93
C SER A 45 22.56 41.13 -1.25
N ALA A 46 23.83 41.40 -0.97
CA ALA A 46 24.98 40.57 -1.25
C ALA A 46 25.29 39.62 -0.10
N GLY A 47 25.87 38.46 -0.43
CA GLY A 47 26.76 37.71 0.43
C GLY A 47 26.10 36.83 1.50
N ILE A 48 26.16 35.51 1.29
CA ILE A 48 26.94 34.56 2.12
C ILE A 48 27.09 33.29 1.28
N LEU A 49 28.34 32.95 0.97
CA LEU A 49 28.77 31.65 0.47
C LEU A 49 28.37 30.60 1.52
N SER A 50 27.22 29.96 1.35
CA SER A 50 26.83 28.81 2.16
C SER A 50 27.59 27.58 1.63
N PRO A 51 28.43 26.91 2.42
CA PRO A 51 29.09 25.69 1.98
C PRO A 51 28.00 24.65 1.73
N SER A 52 27.89 24.18 0.49
CA SER A 52 27.09 23.01 0.13
C SER A 52 27.50 21.86 1.04
N LEU A 53 26.68 21.56 2.04
CA LEU A 53 26.82 20.39 2.89
C LEU A 53 26.56 19.17 2.00
N LEU A 54 27.62 18.63 1.42
CA LEU A 54 27.63 17.33 0.75
C LEU A 54 27.35 16.27 1.83
N LEU A 55 26.07 15.99 2.08
CA LEU A 55 25.70 14.76 2.76
C LEU A 55 26.20 13.60 1.90
N PRO A 56 26.89 12.60 2.48
CA PRO A 56 27.14 11.35 1.78
C PRO A 56 25.77 10.78 1.43
N ALA A 57 25.46 10.74 0.13
CA ALA A 57 24.40 9.88 -0.36
C ALA A 57 24.79 8.47 0.05
N THR A 58 24.15 7.94 1.08
CA THR A 58 24.25 6.52 1.38
C THR A 58 23.74 5.81 0.12
N SER A 59 24.67 5.19 -0.60
CA SER A 59 24.35 4.35 -1.75
C SER A 59 23.24 3.41 -1.32
N ALA A 60 22.09 3.50 -1.99
CA ALA A 60 21.05 2.50 -1.86
C ALA A 60 21.67 1.20 -2.40
N PHE A 61 22.20 0.39 -1.48
CA PHE A 61 22.63 -0.96 -1.82
C PHE A 61 21.39 -1.67 -2.35
N ALA A 62 21.41 -2.00 -3.65
CA ALA A 62 20.44 -2.90 -4.21
C ALA A 62 20.53 -4.19 -3.39
N ALA A 63 19.47 -4.49 -2.64
CA ALA A 63 19.44 -5.68 -1.81
C ALA A 63 19.65 -6.90 -2.72
N THR A 64 20.57 -7.77 -2.32
CA THR A 64 20.81 -9.01 -3.07
C THR A 64 19.59 -9.92 -2.95
N ASP A 65 19.41 -10.84 -3.92
CA ASP A 65 18.26 -11.76 -3.90
C ASP A 65 18.30 -12.65 -2.65
N GLU A 66 19.50 -13.07 -2.26
CA GLU A 66 19.77 -13.87 -1.08
C GLU A 66 19.42 -13.12 0.21
N GLU A 67 19.74 -11.83 0.27
CA GLU A 67 19.38 -10.95 1.38
C GLU A 67 17.85 -10.76 1.46
N TYR A 68 17.18 -10.57 0.32
CA TYR A 68 15.72 -10.52 0.27
C TYR A 68 15.09 -11.81 0.79
N VAL A 69 15.55 -12.98 0.35
CA VAL A 69 15.05 -14.28 0.81
C VAL A 69 15.27 -14.43 2.31
N LYS A 70 16.44 -14.09 2.81
CA LYS A 70 16.75 -14.14 4.24
C LYS A 70 15.81 -13.25 5.05
N GLU A 71 15.74 -11.95 4.74
CA GLU A 71 14.94 -11.01 5.52
C GLU A 71 13.43 -11.25 5.39
N ALA A 72 12.95 -11.65 4.20
CA ALA A 72 11.56 -12.04 4.03
C ALA A 72 11.21 -13.28 4.87
N SER A 73 12.11 -14.26 4.95
CA SER A 73 11.91 -15.44 5.80
C SER A 73 11.86 -15.07 7.28
N GLU A 74 12.74 -14.18 7.75
CA GLU A 74 12.75 -13.72 9.13
C GLU A 74 11.44 -13.01 9.50
N VAL A 75 10.93 -12.15 8.61
CA VAL A 75 9.63 -11.47 8.80
C VAL A 75 8.48 -12.47 8.85
N ILE A 76 8.44 -13.46 7.94
CA ILE A 76 7.42 -14.51 7.94
C ILE A 76 7.43 -15.28 9.27
N GLN A 77 8.62 -15.68 9.74
CA GLN A 77 8.76 -16.39 11.01
C GLN A 77 8.33 -15.51 12.20
N LYS A 78 8.65 -14.22 12.18
CA LYS A 78 8.22 -13.28 13.22
C LYS A 78 6.70 -13.16 13.26
N VAL A 79 6.04 -13.02 12.11
CA VAL A 79 4.57 -13.00 12.02
C VAL A 79 3.98 -14.28 12.61
N ARG A 80 4.48 -15.46 12.22
CA ARG A 80 4.01 -16.75 12.74
C ARG A 80 4.18 -16.85 14.26
N SER A 81 5.35 -16.45 14.77
CA SER A 81 5.66 -16.46 16.20
C SER A 81 4.67 -15.58 16.97
N THR A 82 4.54 -14.31 16.59
CA THR A 82 3.66 -13.35 17.28
C THR A 82 2.20 -13.78 17.22
N LEU A 83 1.73 -14.33 16.09
CA LEU A 83 0.34 -14.76 15.96
C LEU A 83 0.03 -16.03 16.76
N ASN A 84 1.03 -16.87 17.06
CA ASN A 84 0.86 -18.12 17.79
C ASN A 84 1.09 -18.00 19.30
N MET A 85 1.44 -16.82 19.80
CA MET A 85 1.49 -16.55 21.24
C MET A 85 0.12 -16.73 21.89
N ASP A 86 0.12 -17.16 23.15
CA ASP A 86 -1.11 -17.26 23.92
C ASP A 86 -1.64 -15.87 24.29
N LYS A 87 -2.97 -15.73 24.40
CA LYS A 87 -3.63 -14.44 24.67
C LYS A 87 -3.30 -13.85 26.05
N GLY A 88 -2.88 -14.69 26.99
CA GLY A 88 -2.53 -14.28 28.35
C GLY A 88 -1.03 -14.02 28.57
N ASP A 89 -0.19 -14.18 27.55
CA ASP A 89 1.25 -14.03 27.69
C ASP A 89 1.63 -12.54 27.90
N PRO A 90 2.35 -12.19 28.97
CA PRO A 90 2.81 -10.81 29.20
C PRO A 90 3.72 -10.28 28.09
N ASN A 91 4.38 -11.16 27.32
CA ASN A 91 5.33 -10.81 26.26
C ASN A 91 4.66 -10.47 24.91
N ILE A 92 3.32 -10.56 24.80
CA ILE A 92 2.63 -10.24 23.52
C ILE A 92 2.93 -8.81 23.08
N ALA A 93 2.90 -7.85 24.01
CA ALA A 93 3.08 -6.44 23.68
C ALA A 93 4.47 -6.18 23.08
N ASP A 94 5.52 -6.73 23.68
CA ASP A 94 6.89 -6.61 23.21
C ASP A 94 7.07 -7.34 21.87
N SER A 95 6.52 -8.55 21.74
CA SER A 95 6.57 -9.33 20.50
C SER A 95 5.83 -8.65 19.34
N VAL A 96 4.75 -7.91 19.61
CA VAL A 96 4.04 -7.10 18.61
C VAL A 96 4.83 -5.84 18.26
N ALA A 97 5.51 -5.22 19.23
CA ALA A 97 6.37 -4.07 18.98
C ALA A 97 7.56 -4.44 18.08
N GLU A 98 8.24 -5.55 18.38
CA GLU A 98 9.32 -6.09 17.56
C GLU A 98 8.84 -6.48 16.16
N LEU A 99 7.64 -7.09 16.05
CA LEU A 99 7.04 -7.38 14.74
C LEU A 99 6.77 -6.10 13.94
N ARG A 100 6.29 -5.04 14.60
CA ARG A 100 6.03 -3.75 13.94
C ARG A 100 7.33 -3.12 13.45
N GLU A 101 8.40 -3.18 14.23
CA GLU A 101 9.72 -2.69 13.84
C GLU A 101 10.27 -3.46 12.64
N ALA A 102 10.29 -4.80 12.72
CA ALA A 102 10.74 -5.66 11.63
C ALA A 102 9.93 -5.43 10.34
N SER A 103 8.60 -5.31 10.46
CA SER A 103 7.71 -4.98 9.34
C SER A 103 8.04 -3.63 8.72
N ASN A 104 8.28 -2.60 9.53
CA ASN A 104 8.58 -1.27 9.04
C ASN A 104 9.95 -1.22 8.34
N TYR A 105 10.96 -1.88 8.92
CA TYR A 105 12.28 -2.02 8.33
C TYR A 105 12.20 -2.71 6.95
N TRP A 106 11.55 -3.88 6.89
CA TRP A 106 11.41 -4.65 5.66
C TRP A 106 10.65 -3.88 4.58
N VAL A 107 9.54 -3.21 4.94
CA VAL A 107 8.78 -2.38 4.00
C VAL A 107 9.60 -1.19 3.52
N ALA A 108 10.32 -0.49 4.42
CA ALA A 108 11.13 0.66 4.06
C ALA A 108 12.24 0.29 3.06
N LYS A 109 12.84 -0.89 3.23
CA LYS A 109 13.90 -1.42 2.37
C LYS A 109 13.36 -1.86 1.01
N TYR A 110 12.37 -2.75 0.98
CA TYR A 110 11.99 -3.44 -0.26
C TYR A 110 10.87 -2.77 -1.06
N ARG A 111 10.07 -1.86 -0.49
CA ARG A 111 8.93 -1.26 -1.21
C ARG A 111 9.34 -0.41 -2.42
N ARG A 112 10.55 0.15 -2.42
CA ARG A 112 11.06 0.98 -3.53
C ARG A 112 11.78 0.15 -4.61
N GLU A 113 12.01 -1.14 -4.34
CA GLU A 113 12.72 -2.03 -5.25
C GLU A 113 11.79 -2.51 -6.39
N LYS A 114 12.00 -1.94 -7.59
CA LYS A 114 11.15 -2.21 -8.77
C LYS A 114 11.16 -3.68 -9.20
N ALA A 115 12.27 -4.39 -8.98
CA ALA A 115 12.39 -5.80 -9.30
C ALA A 115 11.49 -6.70 -8.43
N LEU A 116 11.20 -6.28 -7.19
CA LEU A 116 10.42 -7.07 -6.23
C LEU A 116 8.91 -6.82 -6.31
N LEU A 117 8.49 -5.66 -6.83
CA LEU A 117 7.07 -5.32 -7.00
C LEU A 117 6.30 -6.29 -7.91
N GLY A 118 6.99 -7.01 -8.80
CA GLY A 118 6.40 -8.07 -9.63
C GLY A 118 6.28 -9.43 -8.95
N ARG A 119 6.96 -9.63 -7.81
CA ARG A 119 7.05 -10.92 -7.13
C ARG A 119 5.80 -11.23 -6.32
N ALA A 120 5.35 -12.48 -6.40
CA ALA A 120 4.25 -12.99 -5.61
C ALA A 120 4.60 -12.98 -4.12
N SER A 121 5.81 -13.42 -3.75
CA SER A 121 6.27 -13.39 -2.36
C SER A 121 6.17 -12.00 -1.74
N PHE A 122 6.59 -10.96 -2.46
CA PHE A 122 6.55 -9.59 -1.97
C PHE A 122 5.11 -9.10 -1.74
N ARG A 123 4.22 -9.37 -2.69
CA ARG A 123 2.81 -8.94 -2.63
C ARG A 123 2.07 -9.61 -1.47
N ASP A 124 2.27 -10.91 -1.30
CA ASP A 124 1.61 -11.70 -0.27
C ASP A 124 2.11 -11.30 1.13
N ILE A 125 3.43 -11.12 1.31
CA ILE A 125 4.00 -10.62 2.58
C ILE A 125 3.46 -9.22 2.88
N TYR A 126 3.47 -8.32 1.90
CA TYR A 126 3.00 -6.95 2.10
C TYR A 126 1.51 -6.89 2.45
N SER A 127 0.69 -7.74 1.84
CA SER A 127 -0.74 -7.88 2.18
C SER A 127 -0.94 -8.30 3.64
N ALA A 128 -0.28 -9.39 4.04
CA ALA A 128 -0.38 -9.92 5.39
C ALA A 128 0.13 -8.94 6.45
N LEU A 129 1.25 -8.26 6.20
CA LEU A 129 1.79 -7.24 7.10
C LEU A 129 0.81 -6.08 7.29
N ASN A 130 0.14 -5.63 6.23
CA ASN A 130 -0.90 -4.59 6.35
C ASN A 130 -2.12 -5.09 7.13
N ALA A 131 -2.53 -6.35 6.96
CA ALA A 131 -3.62 -6.93 7.72
C ALA A 131 -3.32 -7.00 9.23
N VAL A 132 -2.08 -7.37 9.58
CA VAL A 132 -1.60 -7.44 10.97
C VAL A 132 -1.44 -6.04 11.57
N SER A 133 -0.73 -5.15 10.87
CA SER A 133 -0.48 -3.78 11.32
C SER A 133 -1.77 -3.01 11.51
N GLY A 134 -2.71 -3.13 10.56
CA GLY A 134 -4.03 -2.50 10.66
C GLY A 134 -4.79 -2.93 11.91
N HIS A 135 -4.73 -4.22 12.28
CA HIS A 135 -5.37 -4.71 13.51
C HIS A 135 -4.74 -4.08 14.77
N TYR A 136 -3.42 -4.16 14.92
CA TYR A 136 -2.76 -3.66 16.13
C TYR A 136 -2.79 -2.13 16.24
N VAL A 137 -2.84 -1.40 15.12
CA VAL A 137 -3.05 0.06 15.13
C VAL A 137 -4.46 0.41 15.60
N SER A 138 -5.49 -0.35 15.19
CA SER A 138 -6.88 -0.06 15.55
C SER A 138 -7.28 -0.54 16.95
N PHE A 139 -6.77 -1.70 17.38
CA PHE A 139 -7.22 -2.38 18.60
C PHE A 139 -6.17 -2.45 19.72
N GLY A 140 -4.93 -2.02 19.46
CA GLY A 140 -3.83 -2.13 20.41
C GLY A 140 -3.12 -3.49 20.39
N PRO A 141 -1.89 -3.57 20.96
CA PRO A 141 -1.00 -4.71 20.81
C PRO A 141 -1.43 -5.96 21.58
N THR A 142 -2.24 -5.82 22.63
CA THR A 142 -2.71 -6.94 23.46
C THR A 142 -3.99 -7.57 22.93
N THR A 143 -4.64 -6.95 21.94
CA THR A 143 -5.92 -7.45 21.42
C THR A 143 -5.68 -8.57 20.41
N PRO A 144 -6.19 -9.79 20.64
CA PRO A 144 -5.96 -10.92 19.74
C PRO A 144 -6.62 -10.71 18.38
N ILE A 145 -5.95 -11.16 17.31
CA ILE A 145 -6.49 -11.13 15.96
C ILE A 145 -7.67 -12.12 15.85
N PRO A 146 -8.80 -11.73 15.22
CA PRO A 146 -9.93 -12.64 15.01
C PRO A 146 -9.52 -13.93 14.30
N ALA A 147 -10.02 -15.09 14.78
CA ALA A 147 -9.57 -16.42 14.34
C ALA A 147 -9.58 -16.61 12.82
N LYS A 148 -10.69 -16.23 12.14
CA LYS A 148 -10.79 -16.31 10.68
C LYS A 148 -9.75 -15.46 9.95
N ARG A 149 -9.42 -14.29 10.49
CA ARG A 149 -8.38 -13.42 9.94
C ARG A 149 -6.98 -14.00 10.19
N LYS A 150 -6.73 -14.54 11.39
CA LYS A 150 -5.47 -15.22 11.74
C LYS A 150 -5.19 -16.37 10.77
N VAL A 151 -6.17 -17.24 10.51
CA VAL A 151 -6.02 -18.36 9.56
C VAL A 151 -5.63 -17.87 8.17
N ARG A 152 -6.34 -16.87 7.63
CA ARG A 152 -6.00 -16.28 6.33
C ARG A 152 -4.58 -15.72 6.29
N ILE A 153 -4.16 -14.98 7.32
CA ILE A 153 -2.80 -14.42 7.38
C ILE A 153 -1.76 -15.54 7.36
N LEU A 154 -1.98 -16.63 8.10
CA LEU A 154 -1.07 -17.77 8.11
C LEU A 154 -1.02 -18.47 6.74
N GLU A 155 -2.15 -18.63 6.05
CA GLU A 155 -2.20 -19.18 4.68
C GLU A 155 -1.45 -18.27 3.67
N GLU A 156 -1.58 -16.95 3.79
CA GLU A 156 -0.82 -15.98 2.99
C GLU A 156 0.68 -16.09 3.26
N MET A 157 1.09 -16.26 4.52
CA MET A 157 2.49 -16.49 4.90
C MET A 157 3.06 -17.80 4.33
N ASP A 158 2.29 -18.88 4.36
CA ASP A 158 2.70 -20.17 3.79
C ASP A 158 2.84 -20.10 2.26
N THR A 159 1.95 -19.36 1.62
CA THR A 159 2.00 -19.15 0.17
C THR A 159 3.20 -18.29 -0.22
N ALA A 160 3.44 -17.22 0.56
CA ALA A 160 4.60 -16.35 0.40
C ALA A 160 5.92 -17.11 0.56
N GLU A 161 6.06 -17.95 1.59
CA GLU A 161 7.27 -18.73 1.85
C GLU A 161 7.56 -19.71 0.70
N LYS A 162 6.52 -20.39 0.18
CA LYS A 162 6.65 -21.27 -0.99
C LYS A 162 7.01 -20.51 -2.26
N ALA A 163 6.52 -19.28 -2.43
CA ALA A 163 6.89 -18.43 -3.55
C ALA A 163 8.35 -17.97 -3.44
N LEU A 164 8.77 -17.57 -2.24
CA LEU A 164 10.11 -17.13 -1.90
C LEU A 164 11.16 -18.20 -2.20
N GLN A 165 10.91 -19.45 -1.79
CA GLN A 165 11.78 -20.59 -2.09
C GLN A 165 11.92 -20.90 -3.59
N ARG A 166 10.97 -20.43 -4.40
CA ARG A 166 10.99 -20.57 -5.87
C ARG A 166 11.54 -19.33 -6.58
N GLY A 167 11.99 -18.32 -5.84
CA GLY A 167 12.46 -17.04 -6.39
C GLY A 167 11.34 -16.20 -7.03
N ARG A 168 10.09 -16.37 -6.59
CA ARG A 168 8.90 -15.77 -7.21
C ARG A 168 8.17 -14.79 -6.33
#